data_AF-A0A2B7Y232-F1
#
_entry.id   AF-A0A2B7Y232-F1
#
_cell.length_a   1.000
_cell.length_b   1.000
_cell.length_c   1.000
_cell.angle_alpha   90.00
_cell.angle_beta   90.00
_cell.angle_gamma   90.00
#
_symmetry.space_group_name_H-M   'P 1'
#
loop_
_entity.id
_entity.type
_entity.pdbx_description
1 polymer ?
#
loop_
_entity_poly.entity_id
_entity_poly.type
_entity_poly.pdbx_seq_one_letter_code
_entity_poly.pdbx_strand_id
1 'polypeptide(L)'
;MPSANRLILLSNIISEKTKVITDFLASKGLEPPSFDARLELIAATEELHILSLGPRDHIKNICWVALDPLSLQGVCTFKVAEAVPLTSQIPYEEVTKKCHELSGIYVPLYNMRRIIRHAITNHFPPEPELGPVAHNRASRLLLEDETLNAWVELFTVDKWPGFRNAIAAMKKWPGSEESNRTRINVAYGNDLRWFDHISRPVGSG
;
A
#
# COMPACT_ATOMS: atom_id res chain seq x y z
N MET A 1 -21.95 21.35 5.62
CA MET A 1 -21.58 20.59 6.82
C MET A 1 -22.28 19.25 6.75
N PRO A 2 -21.63 18.12 7.10
CA PRO A 2 -22.35 16.86 7.27
C PRO A 2 -23.45 17.10 8.31
N SER A 3 -24.69 16.68 8.03
CA SER A 3 -25.72 16.76 9.06
C SER A 3 -25.30 15.82 10.20
N ALA A 4 -25.42 16.26 11.46
CA ALA A 4 -25.13 15.42 12.62
C ALA A 4 -25.87 14.07 12.55
N ASN A 5 -27.05 14.06 11.91
CA ASN A 5 -27.85 12.88 11.62
C ASN A 5 -27.12 11.83 10.76
N ARG A 6 -26.27 12.22 9.80
CA ARG A 6 -25.54 11.27 8.95
C ARG A 6 -24.43 10.55 9.73
N LEU A 7 -23.72 11.25 10.62
CA LEU A 7 -22.68 10.66 11.47
C LEU A 7 -23.27 9.61 12.42
N ILE A 8 -24.42 9.92 13.04
CA ILE A 8 -25.14 8.99 13.92
C ILE A 8 -25.59 7.75 13.13
N LEU A 9 -26.14 7.94 11.94
CA LEU A 9 -26.57 6.84 11.08
C LEU A 9 -25.40 5.91 10.70
N LEU A 10 -24.25 6.46 10.32
CA LEU A 10 -23.06 5.67 9.99
C LEU A 10 -22.54 4.89 11.19
N SER A 11 -22.53 5.49 12.39
CA SER A 11 -22.16 4.80 13.62
C SER A 11 -23.07 3.59 13.90
N ASN A 12 -24.39 3.75 13.71
CA ASN A 12 -25.36 2.67 13.86
C ASN A 12 -25.13 1.56 12.83
N ILE A 13 -24.89 1.90 11.56
CA ILE A 13 -24.58 0.92 10.50
C ILE A 13 -23.29 0.15 10.84
N ILE A 14 -22.23 0.84 11.28
CA ILE A 14 -20.98 0.21 11.70
C ILE A 14 -21.23 -0.77 12.85
N SER A 15 -22.00 -0.35 13.86
CA SER A 15 -22.35 -1.22 15.00
C SER A 15 -23.15 -2.46 14.56
N GLU A 16 -24.19 -2.27 13.74
CA GLU A 16 -25.05 -3.34 13.24
C GLU A 16 -24.25 -4.34 12.38
N LYS A 17 -23.50 -3.85 11.41
CA LYS A 17 -22.74 -4.71 10.49
C LYS A 17 -21.59 -5.39 11.21
N THR A 18 -20.90 -4.71 12.13
CA THR A 18 -19.90 -5.34 13.00
C THR A 18 -20.52 -6.50 13.79
N LYS A 19 -21.73 -6.32 14.33
CA LYS A 19 -22.43 -7.37 15.06
C LYS A 19 -22.77 -8.58 14.17
N VAL A 20 -23.33 -8.34 12.98
CA VAL A 20 -23.61 -9.41 12.01
C VAL A 20 -22.33 -10.20 11.69
N ILE A 21 -21.22 -9.48 11.53
CA ILE A 21 -19.91 -10.08 11.29
C ILE A 21 -19.48 -10.94 12.48
N THR A 22 -19.47 -10.40 13.70
CA THR A 22 -19.04 -11.15 14.89
C THR A 22 -19.92 -12.37 15.18
N ASP A 23 -21.24 -12.24 15.01
CA ASP A 23 -22.21 -13.31 15.27
C ASP A 23 -22.07 -14.45 14.25
N PHE A 24 -21.83 -14.13 12.97
CA PHE A 24 -21.57 -15.14 11.94
C PHE A 24 -20.32 -15.96 12.25
N LEU A 25 -19.21 -15.30 12.61
CA LEU A 25 -17.94 -15.95 12.94
C LEU A 25 -18.10 -16.88 14.14
N ALA A 26 -18.74 -16.38 15.20
CA ALA A 26 -19.03 -17.16 16.40
C ALA A 26 -19.91 -18.39 16.09
N SER A 27 -20.94 -18.24 15.27
CA SER A 27 -21.89 -19.32 14.94
C SER A 27 -21.30 -20.46 14.11
N LYS A 28 -20.21 -20.19 13.38
CA LYS A 28 -19.61 -21.15 12.47
C LYS A 28 -18.29 -21.74 12.97
N GLY A 29 -17.72 -21.21 14.06
CA GLY A 29 -16.35 -21.56 14.45
C GLY A 29 -15.34 -21.26 13.33
N LEU A 30 -15.70 -20.33 12.43
CA LEU A 30 -14.99 -19.99 11.20
C LEU A 30 -14.67 -18.50 11.18
N GLU A 31 -13.65 -18.16 10.40
CA GLU A 31 -13.30 -16.80 9.95
C GLU A 31 -14.04 -16.48 8.60
N PRO A 32 -13.85 -15.31 7.97
CA PRO A 32 -14.55 -14.01 8.01
C PRO A 32 -15.99 -14.00 7.40
N PRO A 33 -16.76 -12.88 7.52
CA PRO A 33 -18.20 -12.76 7.21
C PRO A 33 -18.59 -12.83 5.72
N SER A 34 -19.90 -12.82 5.40
CA SER A 34 -20.39 -12.71 4.01
C SER A 34 -19.82 -11.47 3.32
N PHE A 35 -19.57 -11.61 2.01
CA PHE A 35 -18.91 -10.58 1.19
C PHE A 35 -19.64 -9.22 1.27
N ASP A 36 -20.97 -9.22 1.21
CA ASP A 36 -21.79 -7.99 1.21
C ASP A 36 -21.71 -7.22 2.53
N ALA A 37 -21.83 -7.90 3.67
CA ALA A 37 -21.77 -7.26 4.98
C ALA A 37 -20.38 -6.64 5.23
N ARG A 38 -19.32 -7.28 4.74
CA ARG A 38 -17.96 -6.75 4.80
C ARG A 38 -17.80 -5.48 3.95
N LEU A 39 -18.31 -5.49 2.72
CA LEU A 39 -18.24 -4.33 1.83
C LEU A 39 -19.03 -3.13 2.38
N GLU A 40 -20.22 -3.37 2.92
CA GLU A 40 -21.03 -2.32 3.55
C GLU A 40 -20.31 -1.72 4.77
N LEU A 41 -19.68 -2.56 5.60
CA LEU A 41 -18.89 -2.07 6.73
C LEU A 41 -17.72 -1.20 6.26
N ILE A 42 -16.94 -1.66 5.27
CA ILE A 42 -15.80 -0.90 4.73
C ILE A 42 -16.28 0.46 4.22
N ALA A 43 -17.32 0.49 3.38
CA ALA A 43 -17.87 1.73 2.84
C ALA A 43 -18.36 2.68 3.94
N ALA A 44 -19.06 2.16 4.96
CA ALA A 44 -19.53 2.97 6.08
C ALA A 44 -18.38 3.56 6.90
N THR A 45 -17.30 2.79 7.13
CA THR A 45 -16.11 3.27 7.86
C THR A 45 -15.34 4.32 7.07
N GLU A 46 -15.23 4.17 5.75
CA GLU A 46 -14.58 5.16 4.89
C GLU A 46 -15.38 6.47 4.85
N GLU A 47 -16.70 6.39 4.69
CA GLU A 47 -17.55 7.59 4.72
C GLU A 47 -17.47 8.29 6.08
N LEU A 48 -17.53 7.55 7.18
CA LEU A 48 -17.39 8.13 8.52
C LEU A 48 -16.04 8.82 8.68
N HIS A 49 -14.95 8.21 8.19
CA HIS A 49 -13.61 8.79 8.24
C HIS A 49 -13.54 10.10 7.45
N ILE A 50 -14.01 10.11 6.21
CA ILE A 50 -14.04 11.31 5.34
C ILE A 50 -14.86 12.43 5.98
N LEU A 51 -16.05 12.12 6.51
CA LEU A 51 -16.90 13.13 7.16
C LEU A 51 -16.29 13.66 8.45
N SER A 52 -15.57 12.83 9.20
CA SER A 52 -14.89 13.22 10.45
C SER A 52 -13.69 14.15 10.21
N LEU A 53 -12.94 13.95 9.12
CA LEU A 53 -11.87 14.88 8.70
C LEU A 53 -12.42 16.25 8.29
N GLY A 54 -13.63 16.27 7.72
CA GLY A 54 -14.17 17.44 7.04
C GLY A 54 -13.50 17.71 5.68
N PRO A 55 -14.09 18.58 4.85
CA PRO A 55 -13.75 18.70 3.43
C PRO A 55 -12.32 19.20 3.19
N ARG A 56 -11.82 20.11 4.03
CA ARG A 56 -10.48 20.69 3.86
C ARG A 56 -9.38 19.65 4.07
N ASP A 57 -9.45 18.93 5.17
CA ASP A 57 -8.41 17.96 5.50
C ASP A 57 -8.57 16.67 4.70
N HIS A 58 -9.79 16.32 4.28
CA HIS A 58 -10.00 15.27 3.27
C HIS A 58 -9.24 15.56 1.97
N ILE A 59 -9.33 16.77 1.41
CA ILE A 59 -8.61 17.14 0.17
C ILE A 59 -7.09 17.00 0.36
N LYS A 60 -6.55 17.45 1.50
CA LYS A 60 -5.13 17.26 1.81
C LYS A 60 -4.79 15.78 1.94
N ASN A 61 -5.67 15.00 2.55
CA ASN A 61 -5.47 13.57 2.77
C ASN A 61 -5.35 12.81 1.45
N ILE A 62 -6.13 13.17 0.41
CA ILE A 62 -6.01 12.59 -0.94
C ILE A 62 -4.56 12.71 -1.46
N CYS A 63 -3.90 13.85 -1.26
CA CYS A 63 -2.51 14.04 -1.67
C CYS A 63 -1.53 13.22 -0.81
N TRP A 64 -1.82 13.03 0.48
CA TRP A 64 -0.95 12.26 1.37
C TRP A 64 -1.04 10.76 1.14
N VAL A 65 -2.25 10.21 1.02
CA VAL A 65 -2.44 8.76 0.77
C VAL A 65 -1.90 8.33 -0.59
N ALA A 66 -1.81 9.26 -1.56
CA ALA A 66 -1.14 9.00 -2.83
C ALA A 66 0.37 8.70 -2.66
N LEU A 67 0.96 8.95 -1.49
CA LEU A 67 2.35 8.61 -1.19
C LEU A 67 2.51 7.26 -0.48
N ASP A 68 1.44 6.62 -0.02
CA ASP A 68 1.49 5.35 0.71
C ASP A 68 2.21 4.21 -0.03
N PRO A 69 2.09 4.09 -1.38
CA PRO A 69 2.85 3.10 -2.14
C PRO A 69 4.38 3.24 -2.03
N LEU A 70 4.90 4.40 -1.62
CA LEU A 70 6.32 4.59 -1.33
C LEU A 70 6.80 3.68 -0.20
N SER A 71 5.96 3.42 0.80
CA SER A 71 6.26 2.49 1.90
C SER A 71 6.51 1.09 1.37
N LEU A 72 5.60 0.61 0.52
CA LEU A 72 5.69 -0.72 -0.08
C LEU A 72 6.90 -0.81 -1.02
N GLN A 73 7.12 0.23 -1.84
CA GLN A 73 8.29 0.30 -2.72
C GLN A 73 9.59 0.19 -1.92
N GLY A 74 9.74 0.97 -0.85
CA GLY A 74 10.93 0.95 0.00
C GLY A 74 11.11 -0.40 0.72
N VAL A 75 10.04 -0.96 1.27
CA VAL A 75 10.08 -2.27 1.95
C VAL A 75 10.54 -3.38 1.00
N CYS A 76 9.96 -3.46 -0.20
CA CYS A 76 10.32 -4.48 -1.19
C CYS A 76 11.71 -4.25 -1.81
N THR A 77 12.05 -3.01 -2.15
CA THR A 77 13.32 -2.66 -2.80
C THR A 77 14.51 -2.92 -1.89
N PHE A 78 14.41 -2.55 -0.61
CA PHE A 78 15.50 -2.72 0.36
C PHE A 78 15.44 -4.04 1.12
N LYS A 79 14.50 -4.94 0.78
CA LYS A 79 14.34 -6.25 1.41
C LYS A 79 14.11 -6.16 2.92
N VAL A 80 13.27 -5.20 3.34
CA VAL A 80 12.99 -4.92 4.75
C VAL A 80 12.17 -6.04 5.38
N ALA A 81 11.20 -6.62 4.65
CA ALA A 81 10.41 -7.73 5.18
C ALA A 81 11.32 -8.94 5.48
N GLU A 82 12.25 -9.25 4.58
CA GLU A 82 13.20 -10.34 4.69
C GLU A 82 14.25 -10.09 5.80
N ALA A 83 14.59 -8.84 6.08
CA ALA A 83 15.53 -8.47 7.15
C ALA A 83 14.93 -8.66 8.56
N VAL A 84 13.61 -8.56 8.70
CA VAL A 84 12.90 -8.65 9.98
C VAL A 84 12.61 -10.11 10.34
N PRO A 85 12.96 -10.59 11.56
CA PRO A 85 12.64 -11.95 11.98
C PRO A 85 11.13 -12.21 12.09
N LEU A 86 10.67 -13.40 11.69
CA LEU A 86 9.25 -13.77 11.69
C LEU A 86 8.57 -13.77 13.07
N THR A 87 9.33 -14.06 14.14
CA THR A 87 8.80 -14.29 15.49
C THR A 87 9.43 -13.40 16.57
N SER A 88 10.33 -12.48 16.20
CA SER A 88 11.00 -11.59 17.14
C SER A 88 11.17 -10.20 16.55
N GLN A 89 11.64 -9.28 17.39
CA GLN A 89 11.89 -7.90 17.00
C GLN A 89 13.38 -7.65 16.74
N ILE A 90 13.69 -6.64 15.94
CA ILE A 90 15.05 -6.32 15.50
C ILE A 90 15.29 -4.79 15.55
N PRO A 91 16.43 -4.30 16.08
CA PRO A 91 16.72 -2.86 16.12
C PRO A 91 17.01 -2.30 14.72
N TYR A 92 16.74 -1.01 14.51
CA TYR A 92 16.93 -0.34 13.22
C TYR A 92 18.34 -0.47 12.64
N GLU A 93 19.37 -0.48 13.48
CA GLU A 93 20.77 -0.64 13.10
C GLU A 93 20.99 -1.98 12.38
N GLU A 94 20.47 -3.06 12.97
CA GLU A 94 20.59 -4.41 12.43
C GLU A 94 19.69 -4.61 11.21
N VAL A 95 18.47 -4.05 11.19
CA VAL A 95 17.62 -4.04 9.99
C VAL A 95 18.35 -3.37 8.84
N THR A 96 18.93 -2.18 9.07
CA THR A 96 19.62 -1.42 8.02
C THR A 96 20.81 -2.20 7.45
N LYS A 97 21.59 -2.84 8.33
CA LYS A 97 22.72 -3.70 7.94
C LYS A 97 22.25 -4.90 7.10
N LYS A 98 21.24 -5.63 7.55
CA LYS A 98 20.68 -6.77 6.80
C LYS A 98 20.09 -6.36 5.47
N CYS A 99 19.36 -5.24 5.40
CA CYS A 99 18.83 -4.71 4.15
C CYS A 99 19.96 -4.43 3.15
N HIS A 100 21.09 -3.87 3.61
CA HIS A 100 22.25 -3.67 2.76
C HIS A 100 22.84 -4.99 2.25
N GLU A 101 23.00 -5.98 3.13
CA GLU A 101 23.51 -7.32 2.78
C GLU A 101 22.60 -8.06 1.78
N LEU A 102 21.28 -7.93 1.93
CA LEU A 102 20.27 -8.59 1.09
C LEU A 102 20.05 -7.91 -0.26
N SER A 103 19.98 -6.57 -0.27
CA SER A 103 19.66 -5.80 -1.49
C SER A 103 20.90 -5.33 -2.26
N GLY A 104 22.07 -5.30 -1.63
CA GLY A 104 23.27 -4.67 -2.18
C GLY A 104 23.22 -3.13 -2.20
N ILE A 105 22.15 -2.51 -1.67
CA ILE A 105 21.94 -1.06 -1.71
C ILE A 105 22.27 -0.47 -0.34
N TYR A 106 23.15 0.52 -0.30
CA TYR A 106 23.44 1.25 0.93
C TYR A 106 22.36 2.32 1.18
N VAL A 107 21.67 2.20 2.31
CA VAL A 107 20.72 3.21 2.80
C VAL A 107 21.17 3.68 4.17
N PRO A 108 21.45 4.98 4.38
CA PRO A 108 21.77 5.49 5.71
C PRO A 108 20.68 5.19 6.73
N LEU A 109 21.07 4.86 7.97
CA LEU A 109 20.16 4.50 9.07
C LEU A 109 19.00 5.49 9.24
N TYR A 110 19.26 6.80 9.13
CA TYR A 110 18.22 7.82 9.28
C TYR A 110 17.17 7.76 8.17
N ASN A 111 17.55 7.39 6.94
CA ASN A 111 16.62 7.20 5.83
C ASN A 111 15.84 5.90 6.00
N MET A 112 16.50 4.81 6.41
CA MET A 112 15.84 3.53 6.68
C MET A 112 14.77 3.68 7.77
N ARG A 113 15.11 4.39 8.88
CA ARG A 113 14.15 4.73 9.94
C ARG A 113 12.94 5.50 9.41
N ARG A 114 13.12 6.46 8.48
CA ARG A 114 12.01 7.24 7.91
C ARG A 114 11.10 6.38 7.03
N ILE A 115 11.69 5.50 6.21
CA ILE A 115 10.93 4.58 5.35
C ILE A 115 10.08 3.64 6.22
N ILE A 116 10.70 3.00 7.22
CA ILE A 116 10.00 2.06 8.11
C ILE A 116 8.92 2.79 8.92
N ARG A 117 9.18 4.00 9.43
CA ARG A 117 8.16 4.79 10.15
C ARG A 117 6.98 5.20 9.26
N HIS A 118 7.23 5.54 8.01
CA HIS A 118 6.14 5.79 7.05
C HIS A 118 5.35 4.52 6.72
N ALA A 119 6.02 3.36 6.73
CA ALA A 119 5.37 2.08 6.58
C ALA A 119 4.52 1.72 7.84
N ILE A 120 5.01 2.04 9.04
CA ILE A 120 4.26 1.90 10.31
C ILE A 120 2.96 2.72 10.30
N THR A 121 2.96 3.95 9.75
CA THR A 121 1.72 4.74 9.61
C THR A 121 0.73 4.14 8.62
N ASN A 122 1.22 3.28 7.72
CA ASN A 122 0.43 2.44 6.83
C ASN A 122 0.10 1.05 7.44
N HIS A 123 0.26 0.91 8.75
CA HIS A 123 0.02 -0.31 9.52
C HIS A 123 0.88 -1.51 9.07
N PHE A 124 2.14 -1.26 8.65
CA PHE A 124 2.94 -2.27 7.97
C PHE A 124 4.46 -1.97 7.99
N PRO A 125 5.34 -2.78 8.60
CA PRO A 125 5.23 -3.54 9.86
C PRO A 125 5.06 -2.63 11.10
N PRO A 126 4.70 -3.16 12.29
CA PRO A 126 4.62 -2.40 13.55
C PRO A 126 5.97 -2.14 14.22
N GLU A 127 6.02 -1.06 15.01
CA GLU A 127 7.05 -0.76 16.02
C GLU A 127 6.40 -0.99 17.40
N PRO A 128 6.43 -2.23 17.95
CA PRO A 128 5.73 -2.57 19.19
C PRO A 128 6.25 -1.81 20.41
N GLU A 129 7.54 -1.47 20.40
CA GLU A 129 8.21 -0.58 21.35
C GLU A 129 9.03 0.44 20.55
N LEU A 130 9.29 1.62 21.11
CA LEU A 130 10.11 2.63 20.42
C LEU A 130 11.52 2.08 20.15
N GLY A 131 11.88 1.90 18.89
CA GLY A 131 13.19 1.39 18.47
C GLY A 131 13.11 0.08 17.67
N PRO A 132 12.67 -1.04 18.25
CA PRO A 132 12.67 -2.31 17.54
C PRO A 132 11.48 -2.45 16.55
N VAL A 133 11.76 -3.07 15.39
CA VAL A 133 10.80 -3.38 14.33
C VAL A 133 10.40 -4.85 14.43
N ALA A 134 9.11 -5.16 14.31
CA ALA A 134 8.61 -6.53 14.32
C ALA A 134 7.54 -6.72 13.24
N HIS A 135 7.33 -7.95 12.81
CA HIS A 135 6.26 -8.25 11.86
C HIS A 135 4.85 -8.15 12.46
N ASN A 136 3.86 -7.80 11.64
CA ASN A 136 2.45 -8.12 11.89
C ASN A 136 1.95 -9.15 10.87
N ARG A 137 0.65 -9.46 10.85
CA ARG A 137 0.07 -10.38 9.87
C ARG A 137 0.27 -9.89 8.44
N ALA A 138 0.06 -8.60 8.20
CA ALA A 138 0.15 -8.00 6.87
C ALA A 138 1.60 -8.07 6.35
N SER A 139 2.60 -7.63 7.12
CA SER A 139 4.00 -7.66 6.68
C SER A 139 4.59 -9.04 6.52
N ARG A 140 4.05 -10.05 7.20
CA ARG A 140 4.40 -11.46 6.93
C ARG A 140 3.84 -11.96 5.61
N LEU A 141 2.70 -11.45 5.14
CA LEU A 141 2.12 -11.91 3.87
C LEU A 141 3.06 -11.68 2.68
N LEU A 142 3.91 -10.65 2.70
CA LEU A 142 4.91 -10.48 1.64
C LEU A 142 5.93 -11.62 1.55
N LEU A 143 6.14 -12.35 2.65
CA LEU A 143 7.05 -13.49 2.70
C LEU A 143 6.33 -14.82 2.48
N GLU A 144 5.03 -14.87 2.78
CA GLU A 144 4.21 -16.09 2.69
C GLU A 144 3.51 -16.24 1.32
N ASP A 145 3.22 -15.13 0.63
CA ASP A 145 2.51 -15.08 -0.63
C ASP A 145 3.37 -14.44 -1.72
N GLU A 146 4.04 -15.29 -2.50
CA GLU A 146 4.90 -14.88 -3.62
C GLU A 146 4.12 -14.11 -4.70
N THR A 147 2.83 -14.44 -4.91
CA THR A 147 1.99 -13.76 -5.90
C THR A 147 1.68 -12.33 -5.47
N LEU A 148 1.38 -12.14 -4.18
CA LEU A 148 1.21 -10.81 -3.60
C LEU A 148 2.51 -10.01 -3.67
N ASN A 149 3.65 -10.61 -3.32
CA ASN A 149 4.93 -9.91 -3.38
C ASN A 149 5.27 -9.46 -4.81
N ALA A 150 5.13 -10.35 -5.80
CA ALA A 150 5.32 -10.02 -7.21
C ALA A 150 4.33 -8.92 -7.69
N TRP A 151 3.08 -8.95 -7.20
CA TRP A 151 2.10 -7.90 -7.48
C TRP A 151 2.55 -6.54 -6.91
N VAL A 152 3.06 -6.51 -5.67
CA VAL A 152 3.56 -5.27 -5.07
C VAL A 152 4.76 -4.72 -5.85
N GLU A 153 5.72 -5.56 -6.23
CA GLU A 153 6.87 -5.15 -7.03
C GLU A 153 6.43 -4.59 -8.39
N LEU A 154 5.56 -5.29 -9.13
CA LEU A 154 5.01 -4.82 -10.41
C LEU A 154 4.34 -3.44 -10.27
N PHE A 155 3.54 -3.25 -9.22
CA PHE A 155 2.79 -2.01 -9.03
C PHE A 155 3.68 -0.85 -8.61
N THR A 156 4.63 -1.08 -7.71
CA THR A 156 5.45 -0.03 -7.09
C THR A 156 6.70 0.32 -7.91
N VAL A 157 7.23 -0.63 -8.69
CA VAL A 157 8.43 -0.43 -9.51
C VAL A 157 8.05 -0.11 -10.96
N ASP A 158 7.24 -0.95 -11.61
CA ASP A 158 7.03 -0.84 -13.06
C ASP A 158 5.82 0.03 -13.43
N LYS A 159 4.73 -0.03 -12.65
CA LYS A 159 3.50 0.73 -12.95
C LYS A 159 3.47 2.11 -12.32
N TRP A 160 4.18 2.32 -11.20
CA TRP A 160 4.14 3.56 -10.44
C TRP A 160 4.51 4.80 -11.27
N PRO A 161 5.61 4.80 -12.05
CA PRO A 161 5.97 5.92 -12.91
C PRO A 161 4.91 6.27 -13.96
N GLY A 162 4.09 5.30 -14.35
CA GLY A 162 2.96 5.54 -15.23
C GLY A 162 1.87 6.39 -14.60
N PHE A 163 1.57 6.25 -13.30
CA PHE A 163 0.42 6.95 -12.70
C PHE A 163 0.59 8.47 -12.75
N ARG A 164 1.79 8.96 -12.40
CA ARG A 164 2.14 10.40 -12.52
C ARG A 164 2.08 10.93 -13.95
N ASN A 165 2.18 10.06 -14.96
CA ASN A 165 2.21 10.42 -16.38
C ASN A 165 0.88 10.21 -17.11
N ALA A 166 -0.19 9.83 -16.41
CA ALA A 166 -1.51 9.60 -17.01
C ALA A 166 -2.03 10.85 -17.75
N ILE A 167 -2.01 12.01 -17.08
CA ILE A 167 -2.48 13.28 -17.67
C ILE A 167 -1.56 13.74 -18.82
N ALA A 168 -0.25 13.51 -18.71
CA ALA A 168 0.70 13.83 -19.78
C ALA A 168 0.44 13.00 -21.05
N ALA A 169 0.17 11.70 -20.90
CA ALA A 169 -0.20 10.84 -22.01
C ALA A 169 -1.54 11.26 -22.65
N MET A 170 -2.56 11.60 -21.85
CA MET A 170 -3.84 12.10 -22.37
C MET A 170 -3.68 13.38 -23.21
N LYS A 171 -2.80 14.29 -22.78
CA LYS A 171 -2.49 15.51 -23.55
C LYS A 171 -1.71 15.21 -24.84
N LYS A 172 -0.77 14.28 -24.78
CA LYS A 172 0.08 13.90 -25.92
C LYS A 172 -0.68 13.10 -26.99
N TRP A 173 -1.56 12.21 -26.56
CA TRP A 173 -2.33 11.32 -27.42
C TRP A 173 -3.81 11.26 -27.00
N PRO A 174 -4.60 12.31 -27.29
CA PRO A 174 -6.01 12.35 -26.92
C PRO A 174 -6.80 11.20 -27.55
N GLY A 175 -7.56 10.45 -26.74
CA GLY A 175 -8.43 9.37 -27.20
C GLY A 175 -7.71 8.16 -27.83
N SER A 176 -6.40 8.02 -27.62
CA SER A 176 -5.63 6.94 -28.23
C SER A 176 -5.89 5.59 -27.55
N GLU A 177 -6.19 4.57 -28.37
CA GLU A 177 -6.29 3.17 -27.94
C GLU A 177 -5.04 2.35 -28.29
N GLU A 178 -4.04 2.99 -28.91
CA GLU A 178 -2.79 2.34 -29.31
C GLU A 178 -1.96 1.87 -28.11
N SER A 179 -1.52 0.60 -28.16
CA SER A 179 -0.77 -0.07 -27.09
C SER A 179 0.61 0.53 -26.76
N ASN A 180 1.17 1.37 -27.64
CA ASN A 180 2.43 2.11 -27.46
C ASN A 180 2.23 3.61 -27.19
N ARG A 181 0.98 4.08 -27.03
CA ARG A 181 0.66 5.48 -26.71
C ARG A 181 0.07 5.61 -25.33
N THR A 182 0.81 5.10 -24.34
CA THR A 182 0.31 4.98 -22.96
C THR A 182 1.08 5.85 -21.97
N ARG A 183 0.55 5.95 -20.75
CA ARG A 183 1.22 6.60 -19.61
C ARG A 183 2.60 6.02 -19.30
N ILE A 184 2.82 4.74 -19.60
CA ILE A 184 4.12 4.08 -19.41
C ILE A 184 5.12 4.57 -20.46
N ASN A 185 4.70 4.69 -21.72
CA ASN A 185 5.55 5.20 -22.80
C ASN A 185 6.07 6.61 -22.50
N VAL A 186 5.21 7.47 -21.93
CA VAL A 186 5.63 8.79 -21.45
C VAL A 186 6.59 8.69 -20.27
N ALA A 187 6.32 7.80 -19.31
CA ALA A 187 7.14 7.66 -18.11
C ALA A 187 8.57 7.18 -18.38
N TYR A 188 8.72 6.21 -19.28
CA TYR A 188 10.01 5.57 -19.60
C TYR A 188 10.63 6.08 -20.91
N GLY A 189 10.00 7.04 -21.59
CA GLY A 189 10.53 7.61 -22.83
C GLY A 189 10.75 6.58 -23.95
N ASN A 190 9.82 5.62 -24.13
CA ASN A 190 9.90 4.61 -25.17
C ASN A 190 8.59 4.48 -25.97
N ASP A 191 8.65 3.84 -27.13
CA ASP A 191 7.49 3.58 -28.00
C ASP A 191 7.16 2.08 -28.10
N LEU A 192 7.55 1.30 -27.09
CA LEU A 192 7.27 -0.13 -27.04
C LEU A 192 5.88 -0.41 -26.48
N ARG A 193 5.33 -1.58 -26.81
CA ARG A 193 4.19 -2.13 -26.08
C ARG A 193 4.65 -2.56 -24.68
N TRP A 194 3.72 -2.60 -23.73
CA TRP A 194 4.02 -2.91 -22.33
C TRP A 194 4.86 -4.18 -22.15
N PHE A 195 4.43 -5.29 -22.75
CA PHE A 195 5.12 -6.57 -22.59
C PHE A 195 6.51 -6.60 -23.21
N ASP A 196 6.71 -5.91 -24.33
CA ASP A 196 8.03 -5.78 -24.96
C ASP A 196 8.98 -4.94 -24.08
N HIS A 197 8.44 -3.94 -23.38
CA HIS A 197 9.23 -3.10 -22.46
C HIS A 197 9.73 -3.89 -21.25
N ILE A 198 8.84 -4.63 -20.56
CA ILE A 198 9.20 -5.37 -19.34
C ILE A 198 9.97 -6.66 -19.61
N SER A 199 9.97 -7.16 -20.85
CA SER A 199 10.77 -8.32 -21.24
C SER A 199 12.25 -7.98 -21.47
N ARG A 200 12.63 -6.70 -21.35
CA ARG A 200 14.03 -6.27 -21.48
C ARG A 200 14.85 -6.68 -20.26
N PRO A 201 16.14 -6.99 -20.43
CA PRO A 201 17.04 -7.24 -19.31
C PRO A 201 17.08 -6.02 -18.37
N VAL A 202 16.92 -6.25 -17.07
CA VAL A 202 17.05 -5.22 -16.02
C VAL A 202 18.42 -4.52 -16.18
N GLY A 203 18.43 -3.21 -16.41
CA GLY A 203 19.66 -2.41 -16.56
C GLY A 203 20.06 -2.02 -17.99
N SER A 204 19.21 -2.21 -18.99
CA SER A 204 19.46 -1.79 -20.38
C SER A 204 18.73 -0.49 -20.75
N GLY A 205 19.05 0.58 -20.03
CA GLY A 205 18.55 1.94 -20.27
C GLY A 205 19.53 3.00 -19.78
#